data_AF-A0A8T4UT39-F1
#
_entry.id   AF-A0A8T4UT39-F1
#
_cell.length_a   1.000
_cell.length_b   1.000
_cell.length_c   1.000
_cell.angle_alpha   90.00
_cell.angle_beta   90.00
_cell.angle_gamma   90.00
#
_symmetry.space_group_name_H-M   'P 1'
#
loop_
_entity.id
_entity.type
_entity.pdbx_description
1 polymer ?
#
loop_
_entity_poly.entity_id
_entity_poly.type
_entity_poly.pdbx_seq_one_letter_code
_entity_poly.pdbx_strand_id
1 'polypeptide(L)' 'GTTVQSKSKARSKYSVEYLKKMVPAAKLADSVQIKFSQDYPLMLDYKVIDKVSLSFILAPRVDND' A
#
# COMPACT_ATOMS: atom_id res chain seq x y z
N GLY A 1 15.07 -9.07 0.90
CA GLY A 1 14.15 -10.14 0.45
C GLY A 1 12.72 -9.69 0.67
N THR A 2 11.76 -10.31 0.00
CA THR A 2 10.32 -9.96 0.12
C THR A 2 9.61 -10.95 1.01
N THR A 3 8.89 -10.48 2.03
CA THR A 3 8.07 -11.31 2.91
C THR A 3 6.60 -11.09 2.58
N VAL A 4 5.87 -12.18 2.35
CA VAL A 4 4.41 -12.14 2.10
C VAL A 4 3.71 -12.94 3.18
N GLN A 5 2.78 -12.30 3.89
CA GLN A 5 1.89 -12.95 4.85
C GLN A 5 0.46 -12.77 4.37
N SER A 6 -0.29 -13.87 4.26
CA SER A 6 -1.68 -13.84 3.84
C SER A 6 -2.54 -14.72 4.73
N LYS A 7 -3.70 -14.19 5.15
CA LYS A 7 -4.72 -14.95 5.88
C LYS A 7 -5.75 -15.58 4.94
N SER A 8 -5.98 -14.98 3.78
CA SER A 8 -7.00 -15.38 2.82
C SER A 8 -6.69 -14.83 1.42
N LYS A 9 -7.35 -15.37 0.40
CA LYS A 9 -7.31 -14.78 -0.94
C LYS A 9 -7.97 -13.40 -0.89
N ALA A 10 -7.36 -12.42 -1.55
CA ALA A 10 -7.90 -11.07 -1.67
C ALA A 10 -7.75 -10.60 -3.12
N ARG A 11 -8.74 -9.84 -3.62
CA ARG A 11 -8.70 -9.23 -4.95
C ARG A 11 -9.35 -7.84 -4.89
N SER A 12 -8.59 -6.83 -5.32
CA SER A 12 -9.02 -5.41 -5.34
C SER A 12 -8.38 -4.70 -6.53
N LYS A 13 -9.07 -3.69 -7.08
CA LYS A 13 -8.58 -2.86 -8.19
C LYS A 13 -8.22 -1.47 -7.67
N TYR A 14 -7.16 -0.87 -8.21
CA TYR A 14 -6.69 0.47 -7.81
C TYR A 14 -6.27 1.27 -9.03
N SER A 15 -6.33 2.60 -8.94
CA SER A 15 -5.80 3.47 -10.00
C SER A 15 -4.28 3.43 -10.00
N VAL A 16 -3.70 3.06 -11.15
CA VAL A 16 -2.25 3.08 -11.36
C VAL A 16 -1.68 4.49 -11.20
N GLU A 17 -2.44 5.52 -11.56
CA GLU A 17 -1.98 6.91 -11.42
C GLU A 17 -1.71 7.29 -9.95
N TYR A 18 -2.58 6.87 -9.03
CA TYR A 18 -2.36 7.12 -7.61
C TYR A 18 -1.22 6.29 -7.05
N LEU A 19 -1.08 5.02 -7.46
CA LEU A 19 0.08 4.20 -7.09
C LEU A 19 1.39 4.87 -7.50
N LYS A 20 1.48 5.39 -8.72
CA LYS A 20 2.66 6.12 -9.22
C LYS A 20 3.01 7.34 -8.37
N LYS A 21 2.01 8.06 -7.81
CA LYS A 21 2.23 9.20 -6.91
C LYS A 21 2.77 8.79 -5.54
N MET A 22 2.56 7.54 -5.12
CA MET A 22 3.01 7.02 -3.82
C MET A 22 4.41 6.39 -3.86
N VAL A 23 4.86 5.89 -5.02
CA VAL A 23 6.18 5.24 -5.19
C VAL A 23 7.37 6.14 -4.82
N PRO A 24 7.39 7.46 -5.12
CA PRO A 24 8.52 8.33 -4.76
C PRO A 24 8.84 8.36 -3.26
N ALA A 25 7.88 8.06 -2.39
CA ALA A 25 8.09 7.96 -0.94
C ALA A 25 9.01 6.79 -0.54
N ALA A 26 9.26 5.83 -1.43
CA ALA A 26 10.24 4.77 -1.22
C ALA A 26 11.67 5.31 -1.02
N LYS A 27 11.95 6.57 -1.41
CA LYS A 27 13.22 7.23 -1.12
C LYS A 27 13.42 7.52 0.38
N LEU A 28 12.35 7.49 1.16
CA LEU A 28 12.38 7.85 2.58
C LEU A 28 12.75 6.66 3.48
N ALA A 29 12.50 5.41 3.07
CA ALA A 29 12.69 4.24 3.91
C ALA A 29 13.23 3.05 3.12
N ASP A 30 14.04 2.20 3.77
CA ASP A 30 14.62 1.00 3.14
C ASP A 30 13.59 -0.08 2.81
N SER A 31 12.42 0.00 3.43
CA SER A 31 11.32 -0.94 3.21
C SER A 31 9.96 -0.24 3.23
N VAL A 32 9.01 -0.86 2.53
CA VAL A 32 7.60 -0.48 2.53
C VAL A 32 6.77 -1.66 3.02
N GLN A 33 5.83 -1.40 3.93
CA GLN A 33 4.83 -2.38 4.31
C GLN A 33 3.55 -2.14 3.51
N ILE A 34 3.15 -3.15 2.75
CA ILE A 34 1.93 -3.14 1.93
C ILE A 34 0.85 -3.92 2.66
N LYS A 35 -0.26 -3.25 3.01
CA LYS A 35 -1.46 -3.90 3.55
C LYS A 35 -2.52 -3.93 2.46
N PHE A 36 -2.79 -5.14 1.96
CA PHE A 36 -3.75 -5.38 0.89
C PHE A 36 -4.95 -6.14 1.43
N SER A 37 -6.15 -5.69 1.08
CA SER A 37 -7.41 -6.27 1.52
C SER A 37 -8.48 -6.13 0.44
N GLN A 38 -9.47 -7.01 0.49
CA GLN A 38 -10.68 -6.92 -0.34
C GLN A 38 -11.67 -5.88 0.21
N ASP A 39 -11.76 -5.77 1.54
CA ASP A 39 -12.78 -4.95 2.21
C ASP A 39 -12.23 -3.63 2.77
N TYR A 40 -10.91 -3.43 2.67
CA TYR A 40 -10.23 -2.23 3.17
C TYR A 40 -9.37 -1.58 2.09
N PRO A 41 -9.14 -0.26 2.19
CA PRO A 41 -8.16 0.44 1.36
C PRO A 41 -6.79 -0.23 1.36
N LEU A 42 -6.09 -0.11 0.23
CA LEU A 42 -4.66 -0.40 0.19
C LEU A 42 -3.93 0.60 1.09
N MET A 43 -3.04 0.12 1.95
CA MET A 43 -2.13 0.98 2.71
C MET A 43 -0.68 0.69 2.36
N LEU A 44 0.10 1.77 2.19
CA LEU A 44 1.55 1.74 2.01
C LEU A 44 2.18 2.50 3.17
N ASP A 45 2.91 1.80 4.03
CA ASP A 45 3.59 2.38 5.19
C ASP A 45 5.11 2.43 4.92
N TYR A 46 5.66 3.64 4.95
CA TYR A 46 7.09 3.91 4.94
C TYR A 46 7.50 4.36 6.33
N LYS A 47 8.36 3.59 7.00
CA LYS A 47 8.76 3.86 8.38
C LYS A 47 10.26 3.90 8.50
N VAL A 48 10.74 4.99 9.10
CA VAL A 48 12.13 5.15 9.55
C VAL A 48 12.08 5.43 11.03
N ILE A 49 12.66 4.50 11.79
CA ILE A 49 12.72 4.58 13.26
C ILE A 49 13.32 5.93 13.66
N ASP A 50 12.66 6.59 14.62
CA ASP A 50 13.05 7.89 15.20
C ASP A 50 13.19 9.06 14.20
N LYS A 51 12.62 8.92 13.00
CA LYS A 51 12.68 10.00 11.98
C LYS A 51 11.32 10.31 11.37
N VAL A 52 10.72 9.36 10.65
CA VAL A 52 9.50 9.62 9.88
C VAL A 52 8.63 8.37 9.74
N SER A 53 7.32 8.58 9.86
CA SER A 53 6.31 7.58 9.51
C SER A 53 5.35 8.22 8.51
N LEU A 54 5.30 7.68 7.30
CA LEU A 54 4.43 8.14 6.22
C LEU A 54 3.54 6.99 5.75
N SER A 55 2.23 7.20 5.81
CA SER A 55 1.23 6.22 5.40
C SER A 55 0.36 6.78 4.29
N PHE A 56 0.24 6.03 3.20
CA PHE A 56 -0.72 6.32 2.13
C PHE A 56 -1.91 5.37 2.23
N ILE A 57 -3.09 5.89 1.96
CA ILE A 57 -4.34 5.12 1.91
C ILE A 57 -4.94 5.30 0.52
N LEU A 58 -5.24 4.21 -0.17
CA LEU A 58 -5.87 4.21 -1.48
C LEU A 58 -7.11 3.31 -1.47
N ALA A 59 -8.28 3.92 -1.56
CA ALA A 59 -9.53 3.18 -1.66
C ALA A 59 -9.54 2.30 -2.94
N PRO A 60 -10.06 1.06 -2.86
CA PRO A 60 -10.24 0.24 -4.05
C PRO A 60 -11.26 0.89 -4.98
N ARG A 61 -11.06 0.70 -6.28
CA ARG A 61 -12.11 0.96 -7.27
C ARG A 61 -13.17 -0.12 -7.09
N VAL A 62 -14.40 0.30 -6.83
CA VAL A 62 -15.57 -0.56 -6.94
C VAL A 62 -15.87 -0.67 -8.43
N ASP A 63 -15.99 -1.88 -8.95
CA ASP A 63 -16.56 -2.04 -10.28
C ASP A 63 -18.02 -1.61 -10.17
N ASN A 64 -18.38 -0.49 -10.81
CA ASN A 64 -19.78 -0.19 -11.08
C ASN A 64 -20.14 -1.01 -12.32
N ASP A 65 -20.57 -2.26 -12.13
CA ASP A 65 -21.49 -2.89 -13.08
C ASP A 65 -22.88 -2.29 -12.88
#